data_AF-A0A0P0P187-F1
#
_entry.id   AF-A0A0P0P187-F1
#
_cell.length_a   1.000
_cell.length_b   1.000
_cell.length_c   1.000
_cell.angle_alpha   90.00
_cell.angle_beta   90.00
_cell.angle_gamma   90.00
#
_symmetry.space_group_name_H-M   'P 1'
#
loop_
_entity.id
_entity.type
_entity.pdbx_description
1 polymer ?
#
loop_
_entity_poly.entity_id
_entity_poly.type
_entity_poly.pdbx_seq_one_letter_code
_entity_poly.pdbx_strand_id
1 'polypeptide(L)'
;MATALLLALAMMGQAPVASASTAPADDYGYVAWCYGALGGYVDLYDQVMPEVTRIEKAFPGPGGIEAALKTYPEMRTQARADMKLFTAAITAAEKASPRPISEYGGAAVKKGRSVWSGADSTSKARLAQVWMSWSPPGDCETRAKSLEKRSTILGKALIYNAAKPVEPAPSAVQPPEPAPVAAEAEATPLPPAEVTPAPVKPAPTKAVAAKTTAKPPVSRPRTEFVIDASDPKPCPGRLDPARRDGKDVLVCKPD
;
A
#
# COMPACT_ATOMS: atom_id res chain seq x y z
N MET A 1 37.90 38.56 -6.35
CA MET A 1 37.14 37.74 -5.40
C MET A 1 35.64 37.87 -5.73
N ALA A 2 35.13 37.11 -6.71
CA ALA A 2 33.69 37.17 -7.06
C ALA A 2 33.18 35.89 -7.76
N THR A 3 33.92 34.79 -7.64
CA THR A 3 33.64 33.53 -8.35
C THR A 3 33.21 32.40 -7.42
N ALA A 4 32.97 32.69 -6.14
CA ALA A 4 32.58 31.70 -5.13
C ALA A 4 31.08 31.70 -4.79
N LEU A 5 30.31 32.71 -5.22
CA LEU A 5 28.88 32.83 -4.85
C LEU A 5 27.89 32.16 -5.82
N LEU A 6 28.33 31.72 -7.00
CA LEU A 6 27.43 31.16 -8.03
C LEU A 6 27.24 29.64 -7.96
N LEU A 7 27.97 28.93 -7.09
CA LEU A 7 27.81 27.47 -6.91
C LEU A 7 26.83 27.09 -5.79
N ALA A 8 26.33 28.04 -4.99
CA ALA A 8 25.41 27.75 -3.90
C ALA A 8 23.92 27.71 -4.30
N LEU A 9 23.55 28.19 -5.50
CA LEU A 9 22.14 28.32 -5.91
C LEU A 9 21.59 27.17 -6.78
N ALA A 10 22.39 26.13 -7.05
CA ALA A 10 21.97 24.98 -7.86
C ALA A 10 21.38 23.81 -7.05
N MET A 11 21.27 23.91 -5.72
CA MET A 11 20.82 22.82 -4.83
C MET A 11 19.52 23.12 -4.06
N MET A 12 18.68 24.04 -4.55
CA MET A 12 17.40 24.41 -3.88
C MET A 12 16.19 24.34 -4.82
N GLY A 13 16.24 23.45 -5.83
CA GLY A 13 15.18 23.26 -6.83
C GLY A 13 14.51 21.89 -6.81
N GLN A 14 14.88 20.98 -5.90
CA GLN A 14 14.06 19.81 -5.63
C GLN A 14 12.97 20.23 -4.64
N ALA A 15 11.87 20.76 -5.19
CA ALA A 15 10.59 20.62 -4.52
C ALA A 15 10.50 19.15 -4.07
N PRO A 16 10.17 18.87 -2.79
CA PRO A 16 9.94 17.50 -2.41
C PRO A 16 8.82 17.02 -3.32
N VAL A 17 9.14 16.09 -4.21
CA VAL A 17 8.14 15.10 -4.62
C VAL A 17 7.76 14.44 -3.31
N ALA A 18 6.76 15.02 -2.64
CA ALA A 18 5.98 14.34 -1.63
C ALA A 18 5.23 13.27 -2.41
N SER A 19 5.95 12.21 -2.76
CA SER A 19 5.41 11.02 -3.38
C SER A 19 4.31 10.57 -2.44
N ALA A 20 3.11 10.32 -2.95
CA ALA A 20 1.99 9.78 -2.17
C ALA A 20 2.35 8.49 -1.39
N SER A 21 3.53 7.91 -1.68
CA SER A 21 4.19 6.81 -1.00
C SER A 21 5.14 7.20 0.16
N THR A 22 5.22 8.44 0.64
CA THR A 22 6.15 8.78 1.75
C THR A 22 5.85 7.94 2.99
N ALA A 23 6.86 7.25 3.51
CA ALA A 23 6.72 6.40 4.67
C ALA A 23 6.33 7.21 5.94
N PRO A 24 5.53 6.64 6.85
CA PRO A 24 5.26 7.27 8.14
C PRO A 24 6.54 7.48 8.97
N ALA A 25 6.54 8.50 9.85
CA ALA A 25 7.72 8.84 10.63
C ALA A 25 7.94 7.91 11.84
N ASP A 26 6.87 7.38 12.44
CA ASP A 26 6.96 6.50 13.61
C ASP A 26 7.40 5.07 13.24
N ASP A 27 7.97 4.34 14.19
CA ASP A 27 8.56 3.02 13.93
C ASP A 27 7.54 1.99 13.48
N TYR A 28 6.33 1.99 14.05
CA TYR A 28 5.30 1.02 13.73
C TYR A 28 4.76 1.25 12.31
N GLY A 29 4.34 2.48 12.02
CA GLY A 29 3.86 2.87 10.70
C GLY A 29 4.94 2.71 9.62
N TYR A 30 6.20 3.01 9.93
CA TYR A 30 7.31 2.83 8.99
C TYR A 30 7.55 1.36 8.64
N VAL A 31 7.61 0.47 9.64
CA VAL A 31 7.81 -0.97 9.40
C VAL A 31 6.63 -1.57 8.65
N ALA A 32 5.40 -1.15 8.97
CA ALA A 32 4.20 -1.52 8.22
C ALA A 32 4.25 -1.05 6.76
N TRP A 33 4.74 0.18 6.52
CA TRP A 33 4.97 0.68 5.17
C TRP A 33 6.05 -0.12 4.43
N CYS A 34 7.18 -0.45 5.08
CA CYS A 34 8.23 -1.30 4.50
C CYS A 34 7.68 -2.67 4.08
N TYR A 35 6.81 -3.28 4.92
CA TYR A 35 6.13 -4.53 4.59
C TYR A 35 5.29 -4.43 3.31
N GLY A 36 4.49 -3.37 3.18
CA GLY A 36 3.67 -3.15 1.99
C GLY A 36 4.49 -2.91 0.72
N ALA A 37 5.54 -2.10 0.81
CA ALA A 37 6.42 -1.80 -0.30
C ALA A 37 7.19 -3.05 -0.77
N LEU A 38 7.73 -3.82 0.17
CA LEU A 38 8.47 -5.05 -0.13
C LEU A 38 7.55 -6.15 -0.65
N GLY A 39 6.32 -6.26 -0.15
CA GLY A 39 5.32 -7.16 -0.70
C GLY A 39 5.02 -6.89 -2.17
N GLY A 40 4.90 -5.62 -2.57
CA GLY A 40 4.74 -5.27 -3.98
C GLY A 40 5.94 -5.62 -4.86
N TYR A 41 7.15 -5.45 -4.33
CA TYR A 41 8.37 -5.85 -5.03
C TYR A 41 8.41 -7.37 -5.29
N VAL A 42 8.07 -8.17 -4.28
CA VAL A 42 8.06 -9.65 -4.38
C VAL A 42 7.00 -10.16 -5.34
N ASP A 43 5.82 -9.54 -5.34
CA ASP A 43 4.70 -9.93 -6.20
C ASP A 43 4.95 -9.64 -7.68
N LEU A 44 5.67 -8.56 -7.98
CA LEU A 44 5.99 -8.18 -9.36
C LEU A 44 7.07 -9.04 -10.00
N TYR A 45 7.80 -9.85 -9.21
CA TYR A 45 8.96 -10.61 -9.67
C TYR A 45 8.68 -11.39 -10.97
N ASP A 46 7.65 -12.24 -10.98
CA ASP A 46 7.39 -13.12 -12.13
C ASP A 46 6.94 -12.32 -13.37
N GLN A 47 6.32 -11.15 -13.17
CA GLN A 47 5.91 -10.23 -14.24
C GLN A 47 7.08 -9.50 -14.88
N VAL A 48 8.09 -9.09 -14.10
CA VAL A 48 9.21 -8.28 -14.60
C VAL A 48 10.38 -9.11 -15.12
N MET A 49 10.59 -10.32 -14.59
CA MET A 49 11.76 -11.15 -14.92
C MET A 49 12.00 -11.40 -16.42
N PRO A 50 10.98 -11.55 -17.30
CA PRO A 50 11.23 -11.67 -18.74
C PRO A 50 11.93 -10.44 -19.33
N GLU A 51 11.52 -9.23 -18.92
CA GLU A 51 12.14 -7.99 -19.37
C GLU A 51 13.48 -7.75 -18.69
N VAL A 52 13.62 -8.07 -17.40
CA VAL A 52 14.92 -8.04 -16.69
C VAL A 52 15.93 -8.91 -17.43
N THR A 53 15.53 -10.14 -17.78
CA THR A 53 16.39 -11.07 -18.53
C THR A 53 16.79 -10.51 -19.90
N ARG A 54 15.85 -9.84 -20.60
CA ARG A 54 16.14 -9.19 -21.88
C ARG A 54 17.13 -8.02 -21.70
N ILE A 55 16.96 -7.22 -20.65
CA ILE A 55 17.82 -6.06 -20.34
C ILE A 55 19.24 -6.55 -20.01
N GLU A 56 19.38 -7.51 -19.10
CA GLU A 56 20.69 -8.08 -18.71
C GLU A 56 21.43 -8.70 -19.91
N LYS A 57 20.69 -9.35 -20.83
CA LYS A 57 21.27 -9.87 -22.07
C LYS A 57 21.80 -8.78 -23.01
N ALA A 58 21.08 -7.65 -23.10
CA ALA A 58 21.47 -6.53 -23.95
C ALA A 58 22.62 -5.69 -23.33
N PHE A 59 22.68 -5.64 -22.00
CA PHE A 59 23.63 -4.83 -21.24
C PHE A 59 24.21 -5.66 -20.08
N PRO A 60 25.10 -6.62 -20.37
CA PRO A 60 25.66 -7.48 -19.33
C PRO A 60 26.46 -6.65 -18.33
N GLY A 61 26.19 -6.85 -17.04
CA GLY A 61 27.00 -6.29 -15.96
C GLY A 61 28.45 -6.82 -15.97
N PRO A 62 29.34 -6.28 -15.12
CA PRO A 62 30.76 -6.65 -15.09
C PRO A 62 31.01 -8.14 -14.75
N GLY A 63 30.07 -8.79 -14.07
CA GLY A 63 30.12 -10.23 -13.76
C GLY A 63 29.45 -11.13 -14.81
N GLY A 64 28.94 -10.57 -15.91
CA GLY A 64 28.18 -11.29 -16.93
C GLY A 64 26.73 -11.59 -16.53
N ILE A 65 25.98 -12.12 -17.51
CA ILE A 65 24.52 -12.34 -17.41
C ILE A 65 24.20 -13.40 -16.36
N GLU A 66 24.99 -14.48 -16.27
CA GLU A 66 24.73 -15.59 -15.35
C GLU A 66 24.81 -15.14 -13.89
N ALA A 67 25.80 -14.31 -13.55
CA ALA A 67 25.95 -13.75 -12.22
C ALA A 67 24.76 -12.82 -11.88
N ALA A 68 24.39 -11.93 -12.80
CA ALA A 68 23.26 -11.02 -12.61
C ALA A 68 21.93 -11.78 -12.41
N LEU A 69 21.65 -12.77 -13.27
CA LEU A 69 20.42 -13.55 -13.18
C LEU A 69 20.33 -14.43 -11.93
N LYS A 70 21.47 -14.79 -11.32
CA LYS A 70 21.51 -15.50 -10.05
C LYS A 70 21.09 -14.61 -8.87
N THR A 71 21.39 -13.31 -8.91
CA THR A 71 21.11 -12.38 -7.80
C THR A 71 19.61 -12.14 -7.58
N TYR A 72 18.81 -12.06 -8.65
CA TYR A 72 17.37 -11.78 -8.54
C TYR A 72 16.58 -12.78 -7.66
N PRO A 73 16.69 -14.12 -7.82
CA PRO A 73 15.99 -15.06 -6.96
C PRO A 73 16.49 -15.03 -5.50
N GLU A 74 17.77 -14.73 -5.28
CA GLU A 74 18.33 -14.53 -3.94
C GLU A 74 17.72 -13.29 -3.28
N MET A 75 17.64 -12.17 -4.00
CA MET A 75 16.97 -10.95 -3.53
C MET A 75 15.49 -11.19 -3.21
N ARG A 76 14.75 -11.94 -4.05
CA ARG A 76 13.35 -12.30 -3.77
C ARG A 76 13.23 -13.15 -2.50
N THR A 77 14.20 -14.03 -2.26
CA THR A 77 14.22 -14.88 -1.08
C THR A 77 14.52 -14.09 0.18
N GLN A 78 15.51 -13.19 0.13
CA GLN A 78 15.80 -12.26 1.22
C GLN A 78 14.59 -11.37 1.52
N ALA A 79 13.96 -10.78 0.50
CA ALA A 79 12.78 -9.95 0.67
C ALA A 79 11.64 -10.68 1.40
N ARG A 80 11.41 -11.97 1.09
CA ARG A 80 10.44 -12.79 1.83
C ARG A 80 10.84 -13.07 3.28
N ALA A 81 12.14 -13.18 3.56
CA ALA A 81 12.63 -13.33 4.93
C ALA A 81 12.39 -12.03 5.72
N ASP A 82 12.71 -10.87 5.13
CA ASP A 82 12.50 -9.55 5.73
C ASP A 82 11.01 -9.30 5.99
N MET A 83 10.11 -9.72 5.09
CA MET A 83 8.67 -9.64 5.33
C MET A 83 8.24 -10.40 6.59
N LYS A 84 8.85 -11.55 6.91
CA LYS A 84 8.55 -12.29 8.16
C LYS A 84 9.02 -11.52 9.38
N LEU A 85 10.20 -10.89 9.31
CA LEU A 85 10.70 -10.01 10.36
C LEU A 85 9.74 -8.83 10.59
N PHE A 86 9.28 -8.19 9.53
CA PHE A 86 8.33 -7.07 9.64
C PHE A 86 7.00 -7.52 10.23
N THR A 87 6.46 -8.65 9.80
CA THR A 87 5.25 -9.24 10.42
C THR A 87 5.44 -9.44 11.91
N ALA A 88 6.55 -10.05 12.34
CA ALA A 88 6.84 -10.28 13.75
C ALA A 88 6.88 -8.97 14.55
N ALA A 89 7.56 -7.93 14.03
CA ALA A 89 7.63 -6.62 14.66
C ALA A 89 6.26 -5.92 14.78
N ILE A 90 5.46 -5.95 13.70
CA ILE A 90 4.11 -5.37 13.66
C ILE A 90 3.19 -6.08 14.67
N THR A 91 3.17 -7.42 14.66
CA THR A 91 2.36 -8.21 15.59
C THR A 91 2.79 -8.00 17.05
N ALA A 92 4.10 -7.92 17.32
CA ALA A 92 4.59 -7.62 18.66
C ALA A 92 4.13 -6.24 19.13
N ALA A 93 4.21 -5.23 18.26
CA ALA A 93 3.77 -3.87 18.56
C ALA A 93 2.26 -3.79 18.82
N GLU A 94 1.45 -4.46 18.00
CA GLU A 94 0.00 -4.54 18.18
C GLU A 94 -0.37 -5.18 19.52
N LYS A 95 0.28 -6.29 19.87
CA LYS A 95 0.05 -6.97 21.15
C LYS A 95 0.49 -6.15 22.36
N ALA A 96 1.53 -5.32 22.20
CA ALA A 96 2.04 -4.47 23.26
C ALA A 96 1.31 -3.14 23.39
N SER A 97 0.39 -2.83 22.46
CA SER A 97 -0.32 -1.56 22.46
C SER A 97 -1.54 -1.61 23.39
N PRO A 98 -1.76 -0.57 24.22
CA PRO A 98 -2.98 -0.46 25.04
C PRO A 98 -4.23 -0.11 24.23
N ARG A 99 -4.07 0.26 22.95
CA ARG A 99 -5.14 0.58 22.01
C ARG A 99 -4.99 -0.25 20.73
N PRO A 100 -6.09 -0.59 20.03
CA PRO A 100 -5.98 -1.23 18.73
C PRO A 100 -5.32 -0.28 17.72
N ILE A 101 -4.16 -0.67 17.19
CA ILE A 101 -3.39 0.10 16.20
C ILE A 101 -3.33 -0.58 14.83
N SER A 102 -3.94 -1.76 14.68
CA SER A 102 -3.90 -2.56 13.45
C SER A 102 -4.49 -1.84 12.24
N GLU A 103 -5.53 -1.02 12.42
CA GLU A 103 -6.09 -0.21 11.32
C GLU A 103 -5.08 0.80 10.78
N TYR A 104 -4.30 1.44 11.67
CA TYR A 104 -3.22 2.33 11.27
C TYR A 104 -2.10 1.56 10.54
N GLY A 105 -1.71 0.40 11.06
CA GLY A 105 -0.75 -0.49 10.40
C GLY A 105 -1.22 -0.91 9.02
N GLY A 106 -2.48 -1.32 8.87
CA GLY A 106 -3.09 -1.68 7.61
C GLY A 106 -3.10 -0.52 6.60
N ALA A 107 -3.37 0.71 7.04
CA ALA A 107 -3.26 1.89 6.19
C ALA A 107 -1.82 2.15 5.74
N ALA A 108 -0.84 2.00 6.64
CA ALA A 108 0.58 2.12 6.31
C ALA A 108 1.04 1.03 5.32
N VAL A 109 0.60 -0.22 5.49
CA VAL A 109 0.85 -1.31 4.52
C VAL A 109 0.29 -0.94 3.14
N LYS A 110 -0.95 -0.45 3.05
CA LYS A 110 -1.55 -0.02 1.78
C LYS A 110 -0.75 1.11 1.13
N LYS A 111 -0.28 2.08 1.94
CA LYS A 111 0.59 3.18 1.47
C LYS A 111 1.97 2.69 1.02
N GLY A 112 2.53 1.69 1.68
CA GLY A 112 3.76 1.02 1.23
C GLY A 112 3.54 0.38 -0.13
N ARG A 113 2.43 -0.33 -0.28
CA ARG A 113 2.09 -1.01 -1.53
C ARG A 113 1.90 -0.05 -2.69
N SER A 114 1.45 1.18 -2.43
CA SER A 114 1.25 2.19 -3.47
C SER A 114 2.56 2.70 -4.11
N VAL A 115 3.74 2.35 -3.58
CA VAL A 115 5.03 2.51 -4.29
C VAL A 115 4.99 1.86 -5.68
N TRP A 116 4.24 0.77 -5.80
CA TRP A 116 4.06 0.01 -7.04
C TRP A 116 2.74 0.30 -7.74
N SER A 117 2.05 1.37 -7.33
CA SER A 117 0.86 1.83 -8.05
C SER A 117 1.24 2.19 -9.49
N GLY A 118 0.43 1.77 -10.45
CA GLY A 118 0.71 1.96 -11.88
C GLY A 118 1.55 0.86 -12.54
N ALA A 119 1.89 -0.23 -11.83
CA ALA A 119 2.56 -1.38 -12.44
C ALA A 119 1.79 -1.94 -13.66
N ASP A 120 0.45 -1.88 -13.63
CA ASP A 120 -0.41 -2.36 -14.72
C ASP A 120 -0.58 -1.36 -15.88
N SER A 121 -0.32 -0.07 -15.64
CA SER A 121 -0.51 0.99 -16.64
C SER A 121 0.79 1.45 -17.32
N THR A 122 1.95 1.05 -16.80
CA THR A 122 3.24 1.32 -17.41
C THR A 122 3.63 0.24 -18.42
N SER A 123 4.54 0.57 -19.35
CA SER A 123 5.12 -0.46 -20.23
C SER A 123 5.95 -1.47 -19.41
N LYS A 124 5.99 -2.72 -19.87
CA LYS A 124 6.75 -3.81 -19.21
C LYS A 124 8.24 -3.47 -19.05
N ALA A 125 8.84 -2.87 -20.09
CA ALA A 125 10.24 -2.45 -20.05
C ALA A 125 10.49 -1.37 -18.98
N ARG A 126 9.57 -0.40 -18.87
CA ARG A 126 9.68 0.64 -17.83
C ARG A 126 9.47 0.06 -16.43
N LEU A 127 8.51 -0.86 -16.26
CA LEU A 127 8.29 -1.54 -15.00
C LEU A 127 9.54 -2.30 -14.54
N ALA A 128 10.16 -3.07 -15.44
CA ALA A 128 11.37 -3.83 -15.14
C ALA A 128 12.53 -2.90 -14.75
N GLN A 129 12.74 -1.79 -15.46
CA GLN A 129 13.77 -0.82 -15.10
C GLN A 129 13.55 -0.22 -13.71
N VAL A 130 12.32 0.20 -13.40
CA VAL A 130 11.99 0.75 -12.08
C VAL A 130 12.19 -0.32 -11.01
N TRP A 131 11.72 -1.53 -11.24
CA TRP A 131 11.86 -2.65 -10.32
C TRP A 131 13.32 -3.00 -10.05
N MET A 132 14.17 -3.09 -11.09
CA MET A 132 15.61 -3.34 -10.95
C MET A 132 16.34 -2.22 -10.19
N SER A 133 15.90 -0.97 -10.37
CA SER A 133 16.52 0.19 -9.70
C SER A 133 16.04 0.40 -8.27
N TRP A 134 14.98 -0.29 -7.85
CA TRP A 134 14.37 -0.06 -6.56
C TRP A 134 15.02 -0.91 -5.48
N SER A 135 15.20 -0.31 -4.31
CA SER A 135 15.64 -0.98 -3.10
C SER A 135 14.80 -0.47 -1.93
N PRO A 136 14.41 -1.32 -0.98
CA PRO A 136 13.79 -0.83 0.24
C PRO A 136 14.75 0.12 0.99
N PRO A 137 14.23 1.11 1.72
CA PRO A 137 15.07 1.94 2.58
C PRO A 137 15.94 1.10 3.53
N GLY A 138 17.21 1.47 3.66
CA GLY A 138 18.21 0.66 4.36
C GLY A 138 17.98 0.50 5.87
N ASP A 139 17.09 1.29 6.47
CA ASP A 139 16.74 1.25 7.89
C ASP A 139 15.49 0.40 8.21
N CYS A 140 14.79 -0.15 7.20
CA CYS A 140 13.59 -0.98 7.43
C CYS A 140 13.89 -2.15 8.39
N GLU A 141 14.98 -2.89 8.17
CA GLU A 141 15.37 -4.03 9.00
C GLU A 141 15.76 -3.61 10.43
N THR A 142 16.56 -2.56 10.56
CA THR A 142 17.00 -2.04 11.85
C THR A 142 15.83 -1.56 12.70
N ARG A 143 14.89 -0.82 12.10
CA ARG A 143 13.69 -0.32 12.79
C ARG A 143 12.76 -1.45 13.17
N ALA A 144 12.60 -2.47 12.32
CA ALA A 144 11.80 -3.65 12.64
C ALA A 144 12.35 -4.41 13.85
N LYS A 145 13.65 -4.71 13.89
CA LYS A 145 14.30 -5.38 15.04
C LYS A 145 14.16 -4.56 16.33
N SER A 146 14.35 -3.24 16.23
CA SER A 146 14.19 -2.33 17.37
C SER A 146 12.75 -2.26 17.88
N LEU A 147 11.77 -2.19 16.96
CA LEU A 147 10.35 -2.20 17.26
C LEU A 147 9.93 -3.52 17.93
N GLU A 148 10.31 -4.66 17.38
CA GLU A 148 10.01 -5.98 17.93
C GLU A 148 10.55 -6.13 19.35
N LYS A 149 11.82 -5.76 19.57
CA LYS A 149 12.47 -5.83 20.89
C LYS A 149 11.74 -4.98 21.92
N ARG A 150 11.49 -3.70 21.62
CA ARG A 150 10.79 -2.79 22.55
C ARG A 150 9.36 -3.25 22.82
N SER A 151 8.65 -3.70 21.78
CA SER A 151 7.27 -4.16 21.91
C SER A 151 7.17 -5.45 22.72
N THR A 152 8.11 -6.37 22.55
CA THR A 152 8.15 -7.60 23.35
C THR A 152 8.37 -7.30 24.84
N ILE A 153 9.25 -6.34 25.16
CA ILE A 153 9.48 -5.91 26.55
C ILE A 153 8.23 -5.25 27.12
N LEU A 154 7.65 -4.30 26.38
CA LEU A 154 6.45 -3.57 26.80
C LEU A 154 5.25 -4.50 26.98
N GLY A 155 5.02 -5.41 26.03
CA GLY A 155 3.95 -6.40 26.10
C GLY A 155 4.08 -7.31 27.31
N LYS A 156 5.30 -7.75 27.65
CA LYS A 156 5.54 -8.52 28.88
C LYS A 156 5.26 -7.69 30.14
N ALA A 157 5.65 -6.43 30.17
CA ALA A 157 5.40 -5.54 31.32
C ALA A 157 3.91 -5.26 31.52
N LEU A 158 3.16 -5.02 30.44
CA LEU A 158 1.72 -4.80 30.50
C LEU A 158 0.96 -6.06 30.93
N ILE A 159 1.33 -7.23 30.40
CA ILE A 159 0.75 -8.52 30.82
C ILE A 159 1.10 -8.83 32.28
N TYR A 160 2.34 -8.58 32.71
CA TYR A 160 2.75 -8.78 34.11
C TYR A 160 1.93 -7.91 35.07
N ASN A 161 1.63 -6.67 34.71
CA ASN A 161 0.79 -5.79 35.53
C ASN A 161 -0.70 -6.18 35.48
N ALA A 162 -1.20 -6.68 34.34
CA ALA A 162 -2.57 -7.17 34.21
C ALA A 162 -2.82 -8.52 34.91
N ALA A 163 -1.77 -9.34 35.06
CA ALA A 163 -1.84 -10.67 35.70
C ALA A 163 -1.54 -10.64 37.21
N LYS A 164 -1.22 -9.49 37.80
CA LYS A 164 -1.23 -9.38 39.26
C LYS A 164 -2.67 -9.59 39.74
N PRO A 165 -2.92 -10.57 40.62
CA PRO A 165 -4.24 -10.73 41.23
C PRO A 165 -4.58 -9.40 41.89
N VAL A 166 -5.58 -8.70 41.36
CA VAL A 166 -6.32 -7.74 42.16
C VAL A 166 -6.98 -8.59 43.22
N GLU A 167 -6.45 -8.50 44.43
CA GLU A 167 -7.10 -9.04 45.62
C GLU A 167 -8.56 -8.57 45.58
N PRO A 168 -9.53 -9.49 45.57
CA PRO A 168 -10.92 -9.11 45.39
C PRO A 168 -11.28 -8.12 46.49
N ALA A 169 -11.63 -6.89 46.09
CA ALA A 169 -12.24 -5.94 46.99
C ALA A 169 -13.40 -6.66 47.70
N PRO A 170 -13.54 -6.54 49.04
CA PRO A 170 -14.56 -7.28 49.77
C PRO A 170 -15.93 -6.98 49.17
N SER A 171 -16.58 -8.03 48.66
CA SER A 171 -17.94 -7.97 48.13
C SER A 171 -18.84 -7.24 49.10
N ALA A 172 -19.38 -6.10 48.65
CA ALA A 172 -20.54 -5.51 49.29
C ALA A 172 -21.67 -6.54 49.29
N VAL A 173 -22.20 -6.79 50.49
CA VAL A 173 -23.31 -7.69 50.78
C VAL A 173 -24.52 -7.34 49.89
N GLN A 174 -24.90 -8.26 48.99
CA GLN A 174 -26.21 -8.22 48.35
C GLN A 174 -27.27 -8.79 49.33
N PRO A 175 -28.42 -8.14 49.52
CA PRO A 175 -29.55 -8.70 50.25
C PRO A 175 -30.19 -9.88 49.50
N PRO A 176 -30.82 -10.84 50.22
CA PRO A 176 -31.25 -12.11 49.66
C PRO A 176 -32.48 -12.00 48.74
N GLU A 177 -32.43 -12.80 47.68
CA GLU A 177 -33.51 -13.09 46.73
C GLU A 177 -34.58 -14.02 47.37
N PRO A 178 -35.88 -13.76 47.19
CA PRO A 178 -36.92 -14.74 47.49
C PRO A 178 -37.32 -15.55 46.24
N ALA A 179 -37.34 -16.87 46.38
CA ALA A 179 -37.96 -17.85 45.45
C ALA A 179 -39.26 -18.41 46.07
N PRO A 180 -40.03 -19.27 45.38
CA PRO A 180 -40.64 -19.18 44.05
C PRO A 180 -42.18 -19.44 44.12
N VAL A 181 -42.95 -19.09 43.09
CA VAL A 181 -44.32 -19.60 42.89
C VAL A 181 -44.45 -20.22 41.50
N ALA A 182 -44.62 -21.54 41.45
CA ALA A 182 -45.18 -22.33 40.35
C ALA A 182 -46.71 -22.36 40.48
N ALA A 183 -47.59 -22.59 39.50
CA ALA A 183 -47.58 -22.92 38.08
C ALA A 183 -48.84 -22.20 37.48
N GLU A 184 -49.17 -22.17 36.18
CA GLU A 184 -49.60 -23.31 35.36
C GLU A 184 -50.05 -22.81 33.96
N ALA A 185 -49.70 -23.58 32.91
CA ALA A 185 -50.37 -23.78 31.59
C ALA A 185 -50.75 -22.55 30.71
N GLU A 186 -50.62 -22.53 29.38
CA GLU A 186 -50.55 -23.58 28.36
C GLU A 186 -50.20 -22.98 26.97
N ALA A 187 -49.79 -23.84 26.02
CA ALA A 187 -49.91 -23.72 24.55
C ALA A 187 -49.04 -22.67 23.80
N THR A 188 -48.33 -22.92 22.69
CA THR A 188 -47.96 -24.05 21.82
C THR A 188 -46.85 -23.50 20.90
N PRO A 189 -45.86 -24.28 20.41
CA PRO A 189 -44.79 -23.76 19.55
C PRO A 189 -45.21 -23.74 18.08
N LEU A 190 -44.98 -22.62 17.38
CA LEU A 190 -45.01 -22.56 15.92
C LEU A 190 -43.59 -22.82 15.36
N PRO A 191 -43.45 -23.70 14.36
CA PRO A 191 -42.17 -24.14 13.82
C PRO A 191 -41.50 -23.09 12.91
N PRO A 192 -40.16 -23.17 12.74
CA PRO A 192 -39.39 -22.32 11.84
C PRO A 192 -39.68 -22.65 10.36
N ALA A 193 -39.97 -21.62 9.57
CA ALA A 193 -40.06 -21.73 8.12
C ALA A 193 -38.64 -21.79 7.52
N GLU A 194 -38.21 -23.01 7.24
CA GLU A 194 -37.13 -23.36 6.35
C GLU A 194 -37.52 -22.98 4.91
N VAL A 195 -36.76 -22.10 4.26
CA VAL A 195 -36.86 -21.88 2.81
C VAL A 195 -35.49 -22.09 2.20
N THR A 196 -35.25 -23.32 1.78
CA THR A 196 -34.42 -23.60 0.62
C THR A 196 -35.32 -24.20 -0.45
N PRO A 197 -35.20 -23.71 -1.69
CA PRO A 197 -35.06 -24.65 -2.80
C PRO A 197 -33.82 -24.34 -3.63
N ALA A 198 -33.20 -25.43 -4.06
CA ALA A 198 -31.97 -25.53 -4.81
C ALA A 198 -32.17 -25.21 -6.33
N PRO A 199 -31.29 -25.69 -7.23
CA PRO A 199 -30.33 -24.90 -8.00
C PRO A 199 -30.78 -24.65 -9.45
N VAL A 200 -30.60 -23.43 -9.96
CA VAL A 200 -30.80 -23.15 -11.39
C VAL A 200 -29.50 -23.46 -12.15
N LYS A 201 -29.52 -24.56 -12.89
CA LYS A 201 -28.51 -24.95 -13.88
C LYS A 201 -28.60 -24.01 -15.11
N PRO A 202 -27.48 -23.62 -15.74
CA PRO A 202 -27.45 -22.55 -16.72
C PRO A 202 -27.93 -23.01 -18.10
N ALA A 203 -28.74 -22.18 -18.76
CA ALA A 203 -29.05 -22.30 -20.18
C ALA A 203 -28.39 -21.15 -20.96
N PRO A 204 -27.86 -21.41 -22.17
CA PRO A 204 -26.92 -20.54 -22.86
C PRO A 204 -27.64 -19.40 -23.58
N THR A 205 -27.41 -18.16 -23.15
CA THR A 205 -27.78 -17.00 -23.95
C THR A 205 -26.80 -16.82 -25.10
N LYS A 206 -27.33 -17.03 -26.30
CA LYS A 206 -26.73 -16.78 -27.60
C LYS A 206 -26.00 -15.43 -27.64
N ALA A 207 -24.79 -15.49 -28.18
CA ALA A 207 -24.06 -14.34 -28.69
C ALA A 207 -24.94 -13.56 -29.69
N VAL A 208 -25.32 -12.34 -29.32
CA VAL A 208 -25.76 -11.33 -30.28
C VAL A 208 -24.56 -10.44 -30.54
N ALA A 209 -24.00 -10.60 -31.73
CA ALA A 209 -22.99 -9.74 -32.30
C ALA A 209 -23.55 -8.31 -32.43
N ALA A 210 -23.27 -7.47 -31.42
CA ALA A 210 -23.43 -6.04 -31.57
C ALA A 210 -22.22 -5.51 -32.36
N LYS A 211 -22.40 -5.40 -33.68
CA LYS A 211 -21.59 -4.51 -34.53
C LYS A 211 -21.77 -3.08 -34.01
N THR A 212 -20.87 -2.63 -33.13
CA THR A 212 -20.73 -1.21 -32.84
C THR A 212 -19.96 -0.59 -34.00
N THR A 213 -20.71 0.01 -34.91
CA THR A 213 -20.18 0.89 -35.96
C THR A 213 -19.37 1.99 -35.31
N ALA A 214 -18.06 1.97 -35.58
CA ALA A 214 -17.14 3.05 -35.25
C ALA A 214 -17.61 4.34 -35.92
N LYS A 215 -18.21 5.22 -35.11
CA LYS A 215 -18.43 6.62 -35.48
C LYS A 215 -17.10 7.34 -35.17
N PRO A 216 -16.50 8.08 -36.13
CA PRO A 216 -15.23 8.77 -35.89
C PRO A 216 -15.39 9.78 -34.75
N PRO A 217 -14.39 9.92 -33.85
CA PRO A 217 -14.44 10.96 -32.84
C PRO A 217 -14.42 12.33 -33.52
N VAL A 218 -15.48 13.09 -33.25
CA VAL A 218 -15.64 14.49 -33.64
C VAL A 218 -14.41 15.28 -33.20
N SER A 219 -13.68 15.81 -34.17
CA SER A 219 -12.59 16.76 -33.97
C SER A 219 -13.11 17.98 -33.21
N ARG A 220 -12.69 18.13 -31.95
CA ARG A 220 -12.88 19.39 -31.21
C ARG A 220 -11.86 20.41 -31.72
N PRO A 221 -12.23 21.69 -31.81
CA PRO A 221 -11.40 22.72 -32.42
C PRO A 221 -10.06 22.89 -31.66
N ARG A 222 -8.98 22.96 -32.44
CA ARG A 222 -7.59 23.23 -32.01
C ARG A 222 -7.48 24.69 -31.57
N THR A 223 -7.77 25.00 -30.32
CA THR A 223 -7.49 26.32 -29.74
C THR A 223 -6.65 26.15 -28.47
N GLU A 224 -5.61 26.97 -28.36
CA GLU A 224 -4.74 27.11 -27.19
C GLU A 224 -5.58 27.39 -25.94
N PHE A 225 -5.35 26.66 -24.84
CA PHE A 225 -6.05 26.90 -23.58
C PHE A 225 -5.11 26.82 -22.38
N VAL A 226 -5.39 27.63 -21.35
CA VAL A 226 -4.64 27.68 -20.10
C VAL A 226 -5.14 26.57 -19.17
N ILE A 227 -4.21 25.84 -18.56
CA ILE A 227 -4.49 24.81 -17.55
C ILE A 227 -4.44 25.45 -16.18
N ASP A 228 -5.58 25.44 -15.49
CA ASP A 228 -5.68 25.86 -14.10
C ASP A 228 -5.12 24.74 -13.19
N ALA A 229 -4.27 25.11 -12.24
CA ALA A 229 -3.73 24.18 -11.25
C ALA A 229 -4.82 23.56 -10.35
N SER A 230 -5.98 24.21 -10.23
CA SER A 230 -7.11 23.77 -9.42
C SER A 230 -8.04 22.80 -10.17
N ASP A 231 -7.96 22.71 -11.50
CA ASP A 231 -8.74 21.80 -12.36
C ASP A 231 -7.91 21.40 -13.59
N PRO A 232 -6.96 20.45 -13.44
CA PRO A 232 -6.04 20.10 -14.52
C PRO A 232 -6.76 19.32 -15.63
N LYS A 233 -7.09 20.03 -16.72
CA LYS A 233 -7.64 19.40 -17.93
C LYS A 233 -6.53 18.69 -18.73
N PRO A 234 -6.81 17.50 -19.30
CA PRO A 234 -5.84 16.80 -20.13
C PRO A 234 -5.51 17.62 -21.39
N CYS A 235 -4.22 17.88 -21.59
CA CYS A 235 -3.71 18.56 -22.79
C CYS A 235 -3.36 17.53 -23.87
N PRO A 236 -3.99 17.59 -25.06
CA PRO A 236 -3.69 16.69 -26.15
C PRO A 236 -2.46 17.08 -27.00
N GLY A 237 -1.73 18.13 -26.61
CA GLY A 237 -0.51 18.62 -27.30
C GLY A 237 0.57 19.04 -26.32
N ARG A 238 1.43 19.98 -26.72
CA ARG A 238 2.56 20.45 -25.92
C ARG A 238 2.14 21.43 -24.81
N LEU A 239 2.71 21.23 -23.62
CA LEU A 239 2.62 22.17 -22.49
C LEU A 239 3.79 23.16 -22.53
N ASP A 240 3.47 24.44 -22.68
CA ASP A 240 4.43 25.52 -22.57
C ASP A 240 4.19 26.32 -21.27
N PRO A 241 5.24 26.61 -20.48
CA PRO A 241 5.12 27.52 -19.35
C PRO A 241 4.94 28.96 -19.85
N ALA A 242 3.99 29.68 -19.27
CA ALA A 242 3.74 31.08 -19.56
C ALA A 242 3.45 31.88 -18.28
N ARG A 243 3.48 33.21 -18.38
CA ARG A 243 3.00 34.12 -17.33
C ARG A 243 1.77 34.88 -17.78
N ARG A 244 0.70 34.84 -16.98
CA ARG A 244 -0.51 35.63 -17.18
C ARG A 244 -0.88 36.31 -15.86
N ASP A 245 -1.08 37.62 -15.90
CA ASP A 245 -1.43 38.43 -14.73
C ASP A 245 -0.46 38.26 -13.54
N GLY A 246 0.85 38.09 -13.84
CA GLY A 246 1.90 37.90 -12.83
C GLY A 246 1.96 36.52 -12.18
N LYS A 247 1.12 35.57 -12.62
CA LYS A 247 1.12 34.17 -12.16
C LYS A 247 1.69 33.24 -13.24
N ASP A 248 2.42 32.23 -12.79
CA ASP A 248 2.92 31.18 -13.66
C ASP A 248 1.77 30.22 -14.01
N VAL A 249 1.53 30.02 -15.29
CA VAL A 249 0.45 29.19 -15.83
C VAL A 249 0.99 28.25 -16.90
N LEU A 250 0.35 27.09 -17.06
CA LEU A 250 0.67 26.16 -18.14
C LEU A 250 -0.31 26.36 -19.31
N VAL A 251 0.22 26.49 -20.52
CA VAL A 251 -0.58 26.69 -21.72
C VAL A 251 -0.48 25.46 -22.60
N CYS A 252 -1.62 24.86 -22.90
CA CYS A 252 -1.73 23.74 -23.82
C CYS A 252 -1.79 24.26 -25.26
N LYS A 253 -0.76 23.96 -26.06
CA LYS A 253 -0.75 24.21 -27.50
C LYS A 253 -0.99 22.92 -28.27
N PRO A 254 -1.82 22.94 -29.33
CA PRO A 254 -1.95 21.79 -30.23
C PRO A 254 -0.65 21.59 -31.01
N ASP A 255 -0.24 20.33 -31.22
CA ASP A 255 0.84 19.97 -32.15
C ASP A 255 0.41 20.08 -33.63
#